data_AF-A0A0S8AU35-F1
#
_entry.id   AF-A0A0S8AU35-F1
#
_cell.length_a   1.000
_cell.length_b   1.000
_cell.length_c   1.000
_cell.angle_alpha   90.00
_cell.angle_beta   90.00
_cell.angle_gamma   90.00
#
_symmetry.space_group_name_H-M   'P 1'
#
loop_
_entity.id
_entity.type
_entity.pdbx_description
1 polymer ?
#
loop_
_entity_poly.entity_id
_entity_poly.type
_entity_poly.pdbx_seq_one_letter_code
_entity_poly.pdbx_strand_id
1 'polypeptide(L)'
;MFQNKKLLFFASLLLVSLSLIILVFGLAQAVPLNSTDGPTSIQALSPNAICEDFESGFNLGQRIGTDTDWFDGNNGPVVTSTIGVANSIGLTPGANSFTWIGQPFDWNNADFEGVSFQADFETDSSGHFDDDRLGWMISNSSNNPSDIFGVQMDPDGSGYQIEGYWEDAFGANRRWPIANLPVLKANTWYRFYAAIGKLTATSASIDVSLTELNASGDPVLVVATGSIANTSTLSDPTAAPATKYFTATLIYPTYKNDDVIAGAADNTCYEQILCYALTLSHTGQGSDPVASPANSTGCPAGKYRPGESISLSGAVASTGWHIVSWTGTDNDGSTASTNSLTMPNSSRTVAVNYLQDGVTEFTLTINVDGQGTVDKDPDQATYNFGDVVTMTATANAGWIFSDWSGDVVSTANPVQITMDGNKLVTATFKEAKFSEFLPVVIKP
;
A
#
# COMPACT_ATOMS: atom_id res chain seq x y z
N MET A 1 -38.80 -43.77 -58.54
CA MET A 1 -38.15 -42.44 -58.67
C MET A 1 -36.80 -42.67 -59.33
N PHE A 2 -36.64 -42.13 -60.54
CA PHE A 2 -35.52 -42.40 -61.45
C PHE A 2 -34.18 -41.83 -60.95
N GLN A 3 -33.10 -42.62 -61.11
CA GLN A 3 -31.75 -42.29 -61.65
C GLN A 3 -31.05 -41.00 -61.13
N ASN A 4 -29.74 -40.90 -60.83
CA ASN A 4 -28.55 -41.44 -61.48
C ASN A 4 -27.26 -40.92 -60.76
N LYS A 5 -26.20 -41.76 -60.77
CA LYS A 5 -24.76 -41.47 -61.05
C LYS A 5 -24.02 -40.33 -60.31
N LYS A 6 -22.94 -40.67 -59.56
CA LYS A 6 -21.50 -40.60 -59.96
C LYS A 6 -21.06 -39.23 -60.53
N LEU A 7 -20.05 -38.57 -59.94
CA LEU A 7 -18.63 -38.61 -60.35
C LEU A 7 -17.82 -37.45 -59.71
N LEU A 8 -16.52 -37.70 -59.55
CA LEU A 8 -15.41 -36.86 -59.07
C LEU A 8 -15.18 -35.54 -59.85
N PHE A 9 -14.58 -34.50 -59.23
CA PHE A 9 -13.25 -33.88 -59.52
C PHE A 9 -13.08 -32.43 -58.98
N PHE A 10 -11.97 -32.21 -58.26
CA PHE A 10 -11.03 -31.06 -58.15
C PHE A 10 -11.45 -29.56 -58.18
N ALA A 11 -10.91 -28.87 -57.15
CA ALA A 11 -10.11 -27.63 -57.17
C ALA A 11 -10.75 -26.23 -57.03
N SER A 12 -10.16 -25.51 -56.05
CA SER A 12 -9.77 -24.08 -56.03
C SER A 12 -10.64 -23.04 -55.30
N LEU A 13 -10.11 -22.63 -54.13
CA LEU A 13 -9.75 -21.26 -53.72
C LEU A 13 -10.84 -20.17 -53.59
N LEU A 14 -11.19 -19.82 -52.34
CA LEU A 14 -10.99 -18.45 -51.82
C LEU A 14 -11.01 -18.46 -50.28
N LEU A 15 -9.84 -18.24 -49.67
CA LEU A 15 -9.67 -17.91 -48.25
C LEU A 15 -9.99 -16.42 -48.06
N VAL A 16 -10.83 -16.09 -47.07
CA VAL A 16 -10.80 -14.80 -46.37
C VAL A 16 -10.77 -15.11 -44.88
N SER A 17 -9.58 -15.08 -44.29
CA SER A 17 -9.39 -15.14 -42.83
C SER A 17 -9.59 -13.75 -42.25
N LEU A 18 -10.67 -13.58 -41.49
CA LEU A 18 -10.88 -12.40 -40.65
C LEU A 18 -10.01 -12.59 -39.39
N SER A 19 -8.85 -11.94 -39.34
CA SER A 19 -8.03 -11.89 -38.13
C SER A 19 -8.58 -10.80 -37.22
N LEU A 20 -9.11 -11.24 -36.08
CA LEU A 20 -9.66 -10.45 -35.00
C LEU A 20 -8.55 -9.57 -34.40
N ILE A 21 -8.64 -8.26 -34.59
CA ILE A 21 -7.85 -7.26 -33.86
C ILE A 21 -8.38 -7.26 -32.42
N ILE A 22 -7.66 -7.90 -31.50
CA ILE A 22 -7.87 -7.74 -30.07
C ILE A 22 -7.16 -6.43 -29.69
N LEU A 23 -7.92 -5.34 -29.64
CA LEU A 23 -7.50 -4.11 -28.96
C LEU A 23 -7.51 -4.41 -27.46
N VAL A 24 -6.34 -4.54 -26.85
CA VAL A 24 -6.18 -4.59 -25.39
C VAL A 24 -6.40 -3.18 -24.86
N PHE A 25 -7.64 -2.85 -24.49
CA PHE A 25 -7.88 -1.75 -23.56
C PHE A 25 -7.59 -2.26 -22.16
N GLY A 26 -6.52 -1.74 -21.55
CA GLY A 26 -6.26 -1.86 -20.12
C GLY A 26 -7.36 -1.16 -19.34
N LEU A 27 -8.40 -1.90 -18.97
CA LEU A 27 -9.29 -1.53 -17.87
C LEU A 27 -8.57 -1.94 -16.59
N ALA A 28 -8.01 -0.96 -15.89
CA ALA A 28 -7.71 -1.09 -14.47
C ALA A 28 -9.04 -1.27 -13.74
N GLN A 29 -9.50 -2.51 -13.62
CA GLN A 29 -10.49 -2.86 -12.61
C GLN A 29 -9.72 -2.94 -11.30
N ALA A 30 -9.90 -1.94 -10.43
CA ALA A 30 -9.72 -2.19 -9.01
C ALA A 30 -10.59 -3.41 -8.72
N VAL A 31 -9.97 -4.51 -8.29
CA VAL A 31 -10.71 -5.65 -7.78
C VAL A 31 -11.29 -5.14 -6.46
N PRO A 32 -12.60 -4.87 -6.34
CA PRO A 32 -13.17 -4.74 -5.00
C PRO A 32 -12.86 -6.06 -4.30
N LEU A 33 -12.62 -6.03 -2.98
CA LEU A 33 -12.75 -7.21 -2.13
C LEU A 33 -14.18 -7.72 -2.32
N ASN A 34 -14.37 -8.55 -3.34
CA ASN A 34 -15.68 -8.99 -3.79
C ASN A 34 -15.95 -10.26 -3.01
N SER A 35 -16.49 -10.10 -1.80
CA SER A 35 -16.93 -11.24 -1.03
C SER A 35 -18.32 -10.95 -0.47
N THR A 36 -19.34 -11.29 -1.27
CA THR A 36 -20.71 -11.49 -0.78
C THR A 36 -20.79 -12.63 0.25
N ASP A 37 -19.69 -13.37 0.46
CA ASP A 37 -19.42 -14.20 1.62
C ASP A 37 -18.39 -13.45 2.48
N GLY A 38 -18.69 -13.09 3.73
CA GLY A 38 -17.67 -12.51 4.63
C GLY A 38 -16.44 -13.43 4.77
N PRO A 39 -15.32 -12.96 5.35
CA PRO A 39 -14.12 -13.76 5.48
C PRO A 39 -14.37 -15.05 6.29
N THR A 40 -14.56 -16.18 5.62
CA THR A 40 -14.85 -17.50 6.25
C THR A 40 -13.61 -18.16 6.86
N SER A 41 -12.43 -17.55 6.69
CA SER A 41 -11.16 -17.99 7.26
C SER A 41 -10.71 -17.08 8.39
N ILE A 42 -10.00 -17.66 9.37
CA ILE A 42 -9.29 -16.91 10.42
C ILE A 42 -8.40 -15.87 9.74
N GLN A 43 -8.75 -14.60 9.90
CA GLN A 43 -7.90 -13.49 9.49
C GLN A 43 -6.83 -13.29 10.56
N ALA A 44 -5.58 -13.16 10.13
CA ALA A 44 -4.48 -12.80 11.01
C ALA A 44 -3.79 -11.57 10.40
N LEU A 45 -3.43 -10.62 11.24
CA LEU A 45 -2.58 -9.51 10.83
C LEU A 45 -1.22 -10.04 10.38
N SER A 46 -0.56 -9.30 9.49
CA SER A 46 0.79 -9.68 9.07
C SER A 46 1.80 -9.55 10.23
N PRO A 47 2.97 -10.20 10.15
CA PRO A 47 4.03 -10.02 11.14
C PRO A 47 4.53 -8.58 11.30
N ASN A 48 4.17 -7.68 10.37
CA ASN A 48 4.54 -6.26 10.42
C ASN A 48 3.48 -5.41 11.14
N ALA A 49 2.43 -6.01 11.67
CA ALA A 49 1.44 -5.30 12.47
C ALA A 49 2.08 -4.70 13.72
N ILE A 50 1.56 -3.54 14.10
CA ILE A 50 1.96 -2.84 15.31
C ILE A 50 0.97 -3.27 16.38
N CYS A 51 1.49 -3.99 17.38
CA CYS A 51 0.71 -4.59 18.45
C CYS A 51 1.15 -4.02 19.80
N GLU A 52 0.19 -3.94 20.70
CA GLU A 52 0.37 -3.70 22.12
C GLU A 52 -0.32 -4.84 22.88
N ASP A 53 0.48 -5.59 23.63
CA ASP A 53 0.04 -6.72 24.46
C ASP A 53 -0.11 -6.31 25.94
N PHE A 54 0.23 -5.06 26.28
CA PHE A 54 0.19 -4.49 27.63
C PHE A 54 1.10 -5.18 28.65
N GLU A 55 1.92 -6.14 28.21
CA GLU A 55 2.85 -6.90 29.05
C GLU A 55 4.15 -6.15 29.29
N SER A 56 4.50 -5.27 28.34
CA SER A 56 5.74 -4.51 28.36
C SER A 56 5.46 -3.01 28.19
N GLY A 57 6.26 -2.17 28.86
CA GLY A 57 6.07 -0.71 28.79
C GLY A 57 5.03 -0.13 29.75
N PHE A 58 4.16 -0.97 30.34
CA PHE A 58 3.13 -0.53 31.29
C PHE A 58 3.37 -1.03 32.71
N ASN A 59 2.89 -0.26 33.70
CA ASN A 59 2.82 -0.69 35.09
C ASN A 59 1.43 -1.22 35.42
N LEU A 60 1.33 -2.23 36.30
CA LEU A 60 0.05 -2.66 36.84
C LEU A 60 -0.65 -1.51 37.57
N GLY A 61 -1.93 -1.30 37.28
CA GLY A 61 -2.74 -0.19 37.77
C GLY A 61 -2.57 1.12 36.98
N GLN A 62 -1.74 1.15 35.93
CA GLN A 62 -1.57 2.33 35.08
C GLN A 62 -2.80 2.56 34.21
N ARG A 63 -3.24 3.81 34.12
CA ARG A 63 -4.22 4.24 33.11
C ARG A 63 -3.52 4.34 31.76
N ILE A 64 -4.13 3.80 30.71
CA ILE A 64 -3.51 3.77 29.38
C ILE A 64 -3.13 5.17 28.89
N GLY A 65 -4.00 6.17 29.00
CA GLY A 65 -3.69 7.53 28.54
C GLY A 65 -2.64 8.30 29.36
N THR A 66 -2.02 7.67 30.38
CA THR A 66 -0.83 8.24 31.05
C THR A 66 0.47 7.82 30.39
N ASP A 67 0.45 6.81 29.53
CA ASP A 67 1.55 6.49 28.65
C ASP A 67 1.70 7.58 27.56
N THR A 68 2.93 7.87 27.15
CA THR A 68 3.19 8.99 26.20
C THR A 68 2.66 8.72 24.80
N ASP A 69 2.49 7.45 24.43
CA ASP A 69 2.02 7.07 23.11
C ASP A 69 0.50 6.89 23.05
N TRP A 70 -0.20 7.09 24.17
CA TRP A 70 -1.63 6.84 24.29
C TRP A 70 -2.41 8.04 24.84
N PHE A 71 -3.70 8.13 24.48
CA PHE A 71 -4.63 9.13 24.99
C PHE A 71 -5.99 8.51 25.29
N ASP A 72 -6.58 8.82 26.45
CA ASP A 72 -7.89 8.30 26.87
C ASP A 72 -8.77 9.34 27.63
N GLY A 73 -8.36 10.61 27.66
CA GLY A 73 -9.03 11.64 28.45
C GLY A 73 -8.94 11.47 29.99
N ASN A 74 -7.98 10.69 30.49
CA ASN A 74 -7.73 10.33 31.89
C ASN A 74 -8.83 9.47 32.56
N ASN A 75 -9.75 8.91 31.78
CA ASN A 75 -10.82 8.06 32.29
C ASN A 75 -11.02 6.80 31.41
N GLY A 76 -9.95 6.36 30.74
CA GLY A 76 -9.94 5.11 30.00
C GLY A 76 -9.56 3.91 30.86
N PRO A 77 -9.30 2.77 30.21
CA PRO A 77 -9.04 1.50 30.87
C PRO A 77 -7.72 1.50 31.66
N VAL A 78 -7.62 0.53 32.57
CA VAL A 78 -6.47 0.35 33.46
C VAL A 78 -5.81 -0.99 33.19
N VAL A 79 -4.48 -0.99 33.12
CA VAL A 79 -3.66 -2.20 32.97
C VAL A 79 -3.74 -3.04 34.24
N THR A 80 -4.16 -4.30 34.14
CA THR A 80 -4.36 -5.19 35.29
C THR A 80 -3.86 -6.61 34.99
N SER A 81 -3.33 -7.29 36.00
CA SER A 81 -2.80 -8.65 35.87
C SER A 81 -3.92 -9.69 35.82
N THR A 82 -3.69 -10.81 35.12
CA THR A 82 -4.54 -12.01 35.12
C THR A 82 -5.95 -11.81 34.56
N ILE A 83 -6.15 -10.71 33.85
CA ILE A 83 -7.41 -10.41 33.16
C ILE A 83 -7.24 -10.41 31.64
N GLY A 84 -6.04 -10.64 31.10
CA GLY A 84 -5.87 -10.82 29.66
C GLY A 84 -6.01 -12.28 29.23
N VAL A 85 -6.04 -12.52 27.92
CA VAL A 85 -6.17 -13.87 27.35
C VAL A 85 -4.94 -14.72 27.71
N ALA A 86 -5.12 -16.01 27.96
CA ALA A 86 -4.04 -16.86 28.47
C ALA A 86 -3.45 -16.43 29.83
N ASN A 87 -4.23 -15.69 30.62
CA ASN A 87 -3.84 -15.12 31.92
C ASN A 87 -2.70 -14.10 31.82
N SER A 88 -2.61 -13.41 30.68
CA SER A 88 -1.78 -12.23 30.46
C SER A 88 -2.21 -11.04 31.33
N ILE A 89 -1.38 -10.00 31.32
CA ILE A 89 -1.78 -8.64 31.64
C ILE A 89 -2.74 -8.16 30.54
N GLY A 90 -3.83 -7.51 30.94
CA GLY A 90 -4.79 -6.95 30.00
C GLY A 90 -5.38 -5.65 30.52
N LEU A 91 -6.47 -5.22 29.91
CA LEU A 91 -7.17 -3.99 30.21
C LEU A 91 -8.50 -4.28 30.89
N THR A 92 -8.76 -3.56 31.98
CA THR A 92 -10.13 -3.50 32.52
C THR A 92 -11.04 -2.79 31.53
N PRO A 93 -12.36 -3.02 31.62
CA PRO A 93 -13.35 -2.09 31.09
C PRO A 93 -13.05 -0.63 31.43
N GLY A 94 -13.46 0.30 30.58
CA GLY A 94 -13.23 1.73 30.73
C GLY A 94 -14.22 2.60 29.95
N ALA A 95 -14.67 3.69 30.58
CA ALA A 95 -15.71 4.54 30.03
C ALA A 95 -15.33 5.29 28.72
N ASN A 96 -14.03 5.46 28.45
CA ASN A 96 -13.53 6.15 27.27
C ASN A 96 -12.77 5.20 26.34
N SER A 97 -12.77 5.52 25.05
CA SER A 97 -11.81 4.93 24.13
C SER A 97 -10.38 5.33 24.50
N PHE A 98 -9.43 4.49 24.08
CA PHE A 98 -8.01 4.76 24.17
C PHE A 98 -7.43 4.76 22.76
N THR A 99 -6.64 5.79 22.48
CA THR A 99 -6.15 6.13 21.14
C THR A 99 -4.63 6.08 21.13
N TRP A 100 -4.06 5.35 20.18
CA TRP A 100 -2.61 5.26 19.97
C TRP A 100 -2.12 6.49 19.20
N ILE A 101 -1.63 7.49 19.93
CA ILE A 101 -1.20 8.78 19.37
C ILE A 101 0.24 8.75 18.84
N GLY A 102 1.07 7.81 19.30
CA GLY A 102 2.46 7.64 18.84
C GLY A 102 2.59 7.06 17.43
N GLN A 103 1.52 6.48 16.87
CA GLN A 103 1.57 5.73 15.61
C GLN A 103 0.40 6.08 14.67
N PRO A 104 0.30 7.34 14.19
CA PRO A 104 -0.75 7.74 13.26
C PRO A 104 -0.52 7.23 11.83
N PHE A 105 -1.58 7.29 11.02
CA PHE A 105 -1.52 7.05 9.58
C PHE A 105 -2.24 8.14 8.78
N ASP A 106 -2.02 8.17 7.47
CA ASP A 106 -2.60 9.16 6.55
C ASP A 106 -3.43 8.46 5.47
N TRP A 107 -4.75 8.66 5.53
CA TRP A 107 -5.70 8.14 4.53
C TRP A 107 -5.38 8.63 3.11
N ASN A 108 -4.81 9.81 2.96
CA ASN A 108 -4.55 10.46 1.68
C ASN A 108 -3.19 10.13 1.09
N ASN A 109 -2.37 9.32 1.78
CA ASN A 109 -1.17 8.74 1.21
C ASN A 109 -1.54 7.93 -0.06
N ALA A 110 -0.79 8.17 -1.15
CA ALA A 110 -1.05 7.56 -2.46
C ALA A 110 -0.77 6.04 -2.48
N ASP A 111 0.09 5.56 -1.58
CA ASP A 111 0.42 4.15 -1.43
C ASP A 111 -0.47 3.45 -0.39
N PHE A 112 -1.29 4.18 0.36
CA PHE A 112 -2.22 3.62 1.35
C PHE A 112 -3.46 3.05 0.68
N GLU A 113 -3.74 1.77 0.94
CA GLU A 113 -4.89 1.03 0.41
C GLU A 113 -5.88 0.60 1.52
N GLY A 114 -5.52 0.76 2.80
CA GLY A 114 -6.42 0.43 3.91
C GLY A 114 -5.68 0.21 5.24
N VAL A 115 -6.45 -0.15 6.25
CA VAL A 115 -5.95 -0.46 7.60
C VAL A 115 -6.71 -1.66 8.14
N SER A 116 -6.03 -2.54 8.85
CA SER A 116 -6.65 -3.63 9.59
C SER A 116 -6.46 -3.43 11.09
N PHE A 117 -7.47 -3.71 11.87
CA PHE A 117 -7.47 -3.64 13.33
C PHE A 117 -7.81 -5.00 13.92
N GLN A 118 -7.27 -5.27 15.09
CA GLN A 118 -7.55 -6.47 15.87
C GLN A 118 -7.49 -6.13 17.35
N ALA A 119 -8.40 -6.68 18.14
CA ALA A 119 -8.23 -6.78 19.59
C ALA A 119 -8.96 -8.01 20.11
N ASP A 120 -8.49 -8.53 21.23
CA ASP A 120 -9.13 -9.62 21.94
C ASP A 120 -10.03 -9.04 23.03
N PHE A 121 -11.29 -9.45 23.07
CA PHE A 121 -12.29 -9.01 24.04
C PHE A 121 -12.89 -10.24 24.74
N GLU A 122 -13.09 -10.14 26.04
CA GLU A 122 -13.81 -11.13 26.83
C GLU A 122 -15.28 -10.74 26.95
N THR A 123 -16.17 -11.69 26.64
CA THR A 123 -17.60 -11.51 26.89
C THR A 123 -17.92 -11.49 28.38
N ASP A 124 -19.01 -10.83 28.75
CA ASP A 124 -19.52 -10.85 30.11
C ASP A 124 -20.02 -12.24 30.57
N SER A 125 -20.55 -12.30 31.80
CA SER A 125 -21.14 -13.53 32.36
C SER A 125 -22.40 -14.05 31.64
N SER A 126 -22.95 -13.28 30.69
CA SER A 126 -24.10 -13.63 29.86
C SER A 126 -23.72 -13.93 28.41
N GLY A 127 -22.46 -13.72 28.01
CA GLY A 127 -22.00 -13.87 26.64
C GLY A 127 -22.22 -12.63 25.78
N HIS A 128 -22.13 -11.44 26.36
CA HIS A 128 -22.34 -10.16 25.67
C HIS A 128 -21.06 -9.32 25.60
N PHE A 129 -21.04 -8.44 24.59
CA PHE A 129 -20.15 -7.30 24.46
C PHE A 129 -20.95 -6.03 24.75
N ASP A 130 -20.27 -4.93 25.04
CA ASP A 130 -20.91 -3.65 25.34
C ASP A 130 -20.17 -2.50 24.66
N ASP A 131 -20.56 -2.18 23.45
CA ASP A 131 -20.05 -0.99 22.78
C ASP A 131 -18.53 -1.02 22.54
N ASP A 132 -17.95 -2.24 22.45
CA ASP A 132 -16.55 -2.52 22.16
C ASP A 132 -16.21 -2.10 20.74
N ARG A 133 -15.18 -1.26 20.55
CA ARG A 133 -14.90 -0.62 19.25
C ARG A 133 -13.49 -0.84 18.75
N LEU A 134 -13.38 -0.95 17.42
CA LEU A 134 -12.14 -0.87 16.66
C LEU A 134 -12.28 0.21 15.58
N GLY A 135 -11.28 1.07 15.43
CA GLY A 135 -11.31 2.06 14.35
C GLY A 135 -10.19 3.09 14.47
N TRP A 136 -10.48 4.31 14.02
CA TRP A 136 -9.58 5.43 14.22
C TRP A 136 -10.30 6.68 14.72
N MET A 137 -9.51 7.55 15.33
CA MET A 137 -9.89 8.88 15.75
C MET A 137 -9.19 9.93 14.88
N ILE A 138 -9.88 11.04 14.61
CA ILE A 138 -9.34 12.18 13.84
C ILE A 138 -8.60 13.22 14.71
N SER A 139 -8.37 12.89 15.99
CA SER A 139 -7.73 13.75 16.98
C SER A 139 -6.87 12.90 17.92
N ASN A 140 -5.78 13.48 18.42
CA ASN A 140 -4.91 12.87 19.44
C ASN A 140 -5.16 13.43 20.85
N SER A 141 -6.21 14.23 21.03
CA SER A 141 -6.49 14.90 22.31
C SER A 141 -7.99 14.99 22.61
N SER A 142 -8.80 14.19 21.93
CA SER A 142 -10.26 14.12 22.08
C SER A 142 -10.62 12.70 22.50
N ASN A 143 -11.68 12.54 23.28
CA ASN A 143 -12.33 11.26 23.54
C ASN A 143 -13.80 11.31 23.06
N ASN A 144 -14.13 12.29 22.21
CA ASN A 144 -15.47 12.48 21.71
C ASN A 144 -15.83 11.31 20.78
N PRO A 145 -16.89 10.54 21.06
CA PRO A 145 -17.31 9.44 20.20
C PRO A 145 -17.60 9.88 18.76
N SER A 146 -18.04 11.13 18.58
CA SER A 146 -18.24 11.74 17.27
C SER A 146 -16.97 11.84 16.42
N ASP A 147 -15.78 11.73 17.00
CA ASP A 147 -14.51 11.77 16.28
C ASP A 147 -14.00 10.39 15.86
N ILE A 148 -14.77 9.34 16.16
CA ILE A 148 -14.43 7.95 15.83
C ILE A 148 -15.12 7.52 14.54
N PHE A 149 -14.34 6.90 13.66
CA PHE A 149 -14.84 6.07 12.58
C PHE A 149 -14.39 4.64 12.84
N GLY A 150 -15.29 3.67 12.75
CA GLY A 150 -14.91 2.28 12.91
C GLY A 150 -16.07 1.33 12.91
N VAL A 151 -15.90 0.24 13.65
CA VAL A 151 -16.88 -0.80 13.90
C VAL A 151 -17.03 -1.04 15.39
N GLN A 152 -18.17 -1.57 15.80
CA GLN A 152 -18.50 -1.82 17.19
C GLN A 152 -19.27 -3.12 17.40
N MET A 153 -19.19 -3.65 18.62
CA MET A 153 -20.01 -4.76 19.11
C MET A 153 -20.98 -4.24 20.19
N ASP A 154 -22.26 -4.13 19.81
CA ASP A 154 -23.52 -3.87 20.55
C ASP A 154 -23.65 -2.72 21.59
N PRO A 155 -24.44 -1.66 21.27
CA PRO A 155 -25.12 -0.82 22.26
C PRO A 155 -26.65 -0.90 22.18
N ASP A 156 -27.27 -1.49 23.21
CA ASP A 156 -28.53 -1.04 23.83
C ASP A 156 -29.77 -0.80 22.93
N GLY A 157 -30.27 -1.83 22.23
CA GLY A 157 -31.73 -1.86 22.01
C GLY A 157 -32.37 -2.85 21.03
N SER A 158 -31.68 -3.39 20.02
CA SER A 158 -32.36 -4.20 18.98
C SER A 158 -31.64 -5.44 18.43
N GLY A 159 -30.52 -5.87 19.02
CA GLY A 159 -30.04 -7.26 18.88
C GLY A 159 -28.56 -7.38 18.54
N TYR A 160 -27.82 -8.07 19.41
CA TYR A 160 -26.51 -8.68 19.24
C TYR A 160 -25.95 -8.63 17.82
N GLN A 161 -25.28 -7.53 17.47
CA GLN A 161 -24.77 -7.28 16.11
C GLN A 161 -23.38 -6.62 16.15
N ILE A 162 -22.62 -6.89 15.09
CA ILE A 162 -21.48 -6.08 14.70
C ILE A 162 -22.00 -4.97 13.79
N GLU A 163 -21.63 -3.74 14.07
CA GLU A 163 -22.12 -2.55 13.38
C GLU A 163 -20.98 -1.63 12.96
N GLY A 164 -21.19 -0.87 11.89
CA GLY A 164 -20.38 0.30 11.57
C GLY A 164 -20.77 1.47 12.48
N TYR A 165 -19.79 2.26 12.92
CA TYR A 165 -19.99 3.40 13.82
C TYR A 165 -19.28 4.66 13.30
N TRP A 166 -20.06 5.70 13.04
CA TRP A 166 -19.57 7.03 12.63
C TRP A 166 -20.67 8.09 12.69
N GLU A 167 -20.28 9.37 12.67
CA GLU A 167 -21.19 10.45 12.31
C GLU A 167 -21.51 10.43 10.82
N ASP A 168 -22.78 10.58 10.50
CA ASP A 168 -23.20 10.86 9.14
C ASP A 168 -22.78 12.24 8.66
N ALA A 169 -22.97 12.52 7.37
CA ALA A 169 -22.72 13.81 6.75
C ALA A 169 -23.50 14.99 7.38
N PHE A 170 -24.48 14.72 8.27
CA PHE A 170 -25.28 15.72 8.97
C PHE A 170 -24.91 15.85 10.45
N GLY A 171 -23.88 15.13 10.92
CA GLY A 171 -23.37 15.20 12.29
C GLY A 171 -24.16 14.36 13.30
N ALA A 172 -24.93 13.35 12.85
CA ALA A 172 -25.58 12.41 13.74
C ALA A 172 -24.80 11.09 13.83
N ASN A 173 -24.53 10.60 15.03
CA ASN A 173 -23.90 9.30 15.26
C ASN A 173 -24.84 8.16 14.82
N ARG A 174 -24.42 7.37 13.83
CA ARG A 174 -25.18 6.26 13.24
C ARG A 174 -24.51 4.93 13.52
N ARG A 175 -25.35 3.89 13.52
CA ARG A 175 -24.97 2.49 13.66
C ARG A 175 -25.52 1.75 12.45
N TRP A 176 -24.68 0.97 11.78
CA TRP A 176 -25.04 0.29 10.54
C TRP A 176 -24.81 -1.21 10.68
N PRO A 177 -25.85 -2.05 10.66
CA PRO A 177 -25.69 -3.50 10.73
C PRO A 177 -24.69 -4.05 9.71
N ILE A 178 -23.71 -4.81 10.19
CA ILE A 178 -22.75 -5.54 9.35
C ILE A 178 -22.99 -7.05 9.46
N ALA A 179 -23.11 -7.56 10.69
CA ALA A 179 -23.32 -8.98 10.95
C ALA A 179 -24.13 -9.20 12.22
N ASN A 180 -25.00 -10.21 12.23
CA ASN A 180 -25.63 -10.68 13.47
C ASN A 180 -24.64 -11.55 14.25
N LEU A 181 -24.57 -11.33 15.56
CA LEU A 181 -23.85 -12.20 16.47
C LEU A 181 -24.73 -13.41 16.85
N PRO A 182 -24.17 -14.63 16.90
CA PRO A 182 -24.85 -15.75 17.51
C PRO A 182 -24.91 -15.58 19.03
N VAL A 183 -25.56 -16.51 19.73
CA VAL A 183 -25.41 -16.60 21.20
C VAL A 183 -23.96 -16.99 21.50
N LEU A 184 -23.23 -16.09 22.14
CA LEU A 184 -21.83 -16.30 22.51
C LEU A 184 -21.72 -16.97 23.87
N LYS A 185 -20.54 -17.52 24.15
CA LYS A 185 -20.24 -18.15 25.44
C LYS A 185 -19.92 -17.06 26.46
N ALA A 186 -20.34 -17.26 27.71
CA ALA A 186 -20.02 -16.36 28.81
C ALA A 186 -18.54 -16.45 29.21
N ASN A 187 -17.94 -15.33 29.63
CA ASN A 187 -16.54 -15.21 30.07
C ASN A 187 -15.58 -15.93 29.10
N THR A 188 -15.75 -15.64 27.81
CA THR A 188 -15.01 -16.30 26.73
C THR A 188 -14.34 -15.24 25.88
N TRP A 189 -13.08 -15.50 25.53
CA TRP A 189 -12.28 -14.61 24.71
C TRP A 189 -12.63 -14.76 23.23
N TYR A 190 -12.78 -13.62 22.57
CA TYR A 190 -12.96 -13.53 21.14
C TYR A 190 -12.02 -12.49 20.57
N ARG A 191 -11.45 -12.81 19.41
CA ARG A 191 -10.70 -11.88 18.58
C ARG A 191 -11.65 -11.18 17.63
N PHE A 192 -11.80 -9.87 17.81
CA PHE A 192 -12.49 -9.02 16.86
C PHE A 192 -11.48 -8.46 15.87
N TYR A 193 -11.74 -8.66 14.58
CA TYR A 193 -10.91 -8.19 13.48
C TYR A 193 -11.74 -7.33 12.54
N ALA A 194 -11.17 -6.21 12.10
CA ALA A 194 -11.79 -5.29 11.14
C ALA A 194 -10.76 -4.84 10.09
N ALA A 195 -10.99 -5.18 8.82
CA ALA A 195 -10.25 -4.61 7.69
C ALA A 195 -11.06 -3.50 7.06
N ILE A 196 -10.47 -2.30 6.97
CA ILE A 196 -11.09 -1.12 6.40
C ILE A 196 -10.27 -0.71 5.18
N GLY A 197 -10.80 -1.00 3.98
CA GLY A 197 -10.14 -0.75 2.70
C GLY A 197 -10.48 0.62 2.14
N LYS A 198 -9.50 1.34 1.61
CA LYS A 198 -9.72 2.63 0.94
C LYS A 198 -10.28 2.40 -0.45
N LEU A 199 -11.43 3.03 -0.73
CA LEU A 199 -12.05 2.99 -2.05
C LEU A 199 -11.92 4.32 -2.78
N THR A 200 -12.18 5.41 -2.05
CA THR A 200 -12.09 6.78 -2.57
C THR A 200 -11.50 7.71 -1.52
N ALA A 201 -11.40 9.00 -1.83
CA ALA A 201 -11.00 10.02 -0.87
C ALA A 201 -11.98 10.15 0.31
N THR A 202 -13.20 9.61 0.22
CA THR A 202 -14.25 9.77 1.25
C THR A 202 -15.07 8.51 1.49
N SER A 203 -14.59 7.34 1.08
CA SER A 203 -15.33 6.09 1.27
C SER A 203 -14.41 4.89 1.41
N ALA A 204 -14.93 3.90 2.12
CA ALA A 204 -14.21 2.71 2.50
C ALA A 204 -15.05 1.45 2.26
N SER A 205 -14.38 0.31 2.09
CA SER A 205 -14.97 -1.01 2.36
C SER A 205 -14.68 -1.39 3.80
N ILE A 206 -15.50 -2.25 4.38
CA ILE A 206 -15.30 -2.78 5.73
C ILE A 206 -15.55 -4.27 5.67
N ASP A 207 -14.63 -5.07 6.19
CA ASP A 207 -14.80 -6.51 6.40
C ASP A 207 -14.52 -6.81 7.87
N VAL A 208 -15.42 -7.56 8.52
CA VAL A 208 -15.29 -7.90 9.94
C VAL A 208 -15.35 -9.41 10.13
N SER A 209 -14.65 -9.88 11.17
CA SER A 209 -14.81 -11.23 11.69
C SER A 209 -14.66 -11.25 13.20
N LEU A 210 -15.44 -12.10 13.85
CA LEU A 210 -15.31 -12.43 15.27
C LEU A 210 -14.92 -13.89 15.40
N THR A 211 -13.83 -14.17 16.10
CA THR A 211 -13.26 -15.52 16.22
C THR A 211 -13.13 -15.91 17.69
N GLU A 212 -13.73 -17.03 18.10
CA GLU A 212 -13.53 -17.60 19.43
C GLU A 212 -12.08 -18.01 19.63
N LEU A 213 -11.53 -17.71 20.81
CA LEU A 213 -10.17 -18.09 21.21
C LEU A 213 -10.18 -19.20 22.26
N ASN A 214 -9.14 -20.04 22.24
CA ASN A 214 -8.90 -20.99 23.33
C ASN A 214 -8.23 -20.29 24.53
N ALA A 215 -8.01 -21.04 25.62
CA ALA A 215 -7.34 -20.53 26.81
C ALA A 215 -5.87 -20.09 26.60
N SER A 216 -5.26 -20.40 25.46
CA SER A 216 -3.92 -19.95 25.07
C SER A 216 -3.95 -18.72 24.14
N GLY A 217 -5.14 -18.22 23.78
CA GLY A 217 -5.29 -17.14 22.81
C GLY A 217 -5.25 -17.58 21.35
N ASP A 218 -5.25 -18.89 21.06
CA ASP A 218 -5.25 -19.36 19.67
C ASP A 218 -6.68 -19.35 19.10
N PRO A 219 -6.86 -18.91 17.84
CA PRO A 219 -8.11 -18.99 17.11
C PRO A 219 -8.70 -20.41 17.04
N VAL A 220 -9.99 -20.53 17.36
CA VAL A 220 -10.75 -21.80 17.34
C VAL A 220 -11.79 -21.81 16.23
N LEU A 221 -12.70 -20.83 16.24
CA LEU A 221 -13.88 -20.82 15.37
C LEU A 221 -14.30 -19.40 15.03
N VAL A 222 -14.46 -19.11 13.73
CA VAL A 222 -15.10 -17.86 13.28
C VAL A 222 -16.60 -17.98 13.53
N VAL A 223 -17.13 -17.13 14.43
CA VAL A 223 -18.54 -17.18 14.87
C VAL A 223 -19.43 -16.15 14.18
N ALA A 224 -18.84 -15.07 13.66
CA ALA A 224 -19.55 -14.06 12.89
C ALA A 224 -18.63 -13.41 11.87
N THR A 225 -19.18 -13.05 10.71
CA THR A 225 -18.50 -12.33 9.63
C THR A 225 -19.49 -11.41 8.95
N GLY A 226 -19.02 -10.30 8.41
CA GLY A 226 -19.85 -9.47 7.53
C GLY A 226 -19.03 -8.41 6.82
N SER A 227 -19.66 -7.73 5.88
CA SER A 227 -18.99 -6.77 5.01
C SER A 227 -19.88 -5.59 4.64
N ILE A 228 -19.28 -4.41 4.53
CA ILE A 228 -19.81 -3.26 3.80
C ILE A 228 -18.92 -3.06 2.58
N ALA A 229 -19.47 -3.32 1.39
CA ALA A 229 -18.72 -3.20 0.14
C ALA A 229 -18.26 -1.75 -0.14
N ASN A 230 -19.10 -0.76 0.21
CA ASN A 230 -18.76 0.66 0.10
C ASN A 230 -19.65 1.51 1.02
N THR A 231 -19.03 2.25 1.94
CA THR A 231 -19.72 3.12 2.90
C THR A 231 -20.48 4.28 2.26
N SER A 232 -20.17 4.67 1.02
CA SER A 232 -20.89 5.76 0.32
C SER A 232 -22.16 5.32 -0.40
N THR A 233 -22.39 4.00 -0.54
CA THR A 233 -23.54 3.45 -1.29
C THR A 233 -24.55 2.75 -0.38
N LEU A 234 -24.50 3.03 0.92
CA LEU A 234 -25.49 2.55 1.88
C LEU A 234 -26.87 3.08 1.50
N SER A 235 -27.90 2.26 1.74
CA SER A 235 -29.26 2.49 1.23
C SER A 235 -29.96 3.74 1.77
N ASP A 236 -29.48 4.29 2.89
CA ASP A 236 -29.94 5.57 3.44
C ASP A 236 -28.99 6.69 2.95
N PRO A 237 -29.47 7.73 2.25
CA PRO A 237 -28.63 8.83 1.77
C PRO A 237 -27.99 9.65 2.90
N THR A 238 -28.45 9.47 4.14
CA THR A 238 -27.83 10.01 5.36
C THR A 238 -26.87 9.02 6.02
N ALA A 239 -26.50 7.91 5.37
CA ALA A 239 -25.63 6.90 5.96
C ALA A 239 -24.14 7.10 5.68
N ALA A 240 -23.81 7.89 4.65
CA ALA A 240 -22.43 8.11 4.28
C ALA A 240 -21.65 8.74 5.45
N PRO A 241 -20.42 8.27 5.75
CA PRO A 241 -19.62 8.85 6.82
C PRO A 241 -19.28 10.31 6.51
N ALA A 242 -19.21 11.14 7.54
CA ALA A 242 -18.73 12.50 7.41
C ALA A 242 -17.32 12.53 6.81
N THR A 243 -17.05 13.47 5.89
CA THR A 243 -15.77 13.52 5.18
C THR A 243 -14.58 13.77 6.11
N LYS A 244 -14.81 14.34 7.29
CA LYS A 244 -13.79 14.60 8.32
C LYS A 244 -12.94 13.37 8.68
N TYR A 245 -13.52 12.17 8.60
CA TYR A 245 -12.83 10.92 8.90
C TYR A 245 -11.73 10.56 7.90
N PHE A 246 -11.78 11.14 6.70
CA PHE A 246 -10.86 10.85 5.60
C PHE A 246 -9.99 12.06 5.21
N THR A 247 -10.41 13.28 5.55
CA THR A 247 -9.68 14.51 5.21
C THR A 247 -8.71 14.97 6.30
N ALA A 248 -8.73 14.36 7.49
CA ALA A 248 -7.74 14.64 8.52
C ALA A 248 -6.34 14.25 8.02
N THR A 249 -5.34 15.10 8.27
CA THR A 249 -3.95 14.87 7.82
C THR A 249 -3.31 13.66 8.49
N LEU A 250 -3.66 13.43 9.75
CA LEU A 250 -3.29 12.24 10.52
C LEU A 250 -4.52 11.71 11.21
N ILE A 251 -4.65 10.39 11.22
CA ILE A 251 -5.68 9.65 11.94
C ILE A 251 -5.00 8.59 12.81
N TYR A 252 -5.61 8.30 13.96
CA TYR A 252 -4.98 7.58 15.05
C TYR A 252 -5.76 6.31 15.36
N PRO A 253 -5.13 5.12 15.38
CA PRO A 253 -5.77 3.89 15.81
C PRO A 253 -6.44 4.07 17.17
N THR A 254 -7.69 3.63 17.31
CA THR A 254 -8.46 3.77 18.54
C THR A 254 -9.25 2.50 18.84
N TYR A 255 -9.35 2.19 20.12
CA TYR A 255 -10.00 1.02 20.65
C TYR A 255 -10.91 1.45 21.81
N LYS A 256 -12.00 0.74 22.04
CA LYS A 256 -12.85 0.94 23.21
C LYS A 256 -13.23 -0.42 23.78
N ASN A 257 -13.13 -0.54 25.10
CA ASN A 257 -13.71 -1.61 25.92
C ASN A 257 -14.59 -0.92 26.97
N ASP A 258 -15.92 -0.90 26.82
CA ASP A 258 -16.81 -0.06 27.65
C ASP A 258 -17.07 -0.64 29.04
N ASP A 259 -17.51 0.20 29.98
CA ASP A 259 -17.54 -0.09 31.43
C ASP A 259 -18.92 -0.48 31.98
N VAL A 260 -19.93 -0.74 31.14
CA VAL A 260 -21.31 -0.88 31.64
C VAL A 260 -21.68 -2.35 31.86
N ILE A 261 -21.28 -3.25 30.94
CA ILE A 261 -21.57 -4.68 30.89
C ILE A 261 -20.55 -5.47 30.01
N ALA A 262 -19.22 -5.42 30.20
CA ALA A 262 -18.34 -6.46 29.61
C ALA A 262 -17.02 -6.74 30.34
N GLY A 263 -16.32 -7.77 29.81
CA GLY A 263 -15.08 -8.34 30.31
C GLY A 263 -13.84 -7.56 29.86
N ALA A 264 -12.68 -8.16 30.08
CA ALA A 264 -11.40 -7.51 29.80
C ALA A 264 -11.06 -7.46 28.30
N ALA A 265 -10.08 -6.63 27.94
CA ALA A 265 -9.52 -6.56 26.59
C ALA A 265 -8.01 -6.76 26.59
N ASP A 266 -7.45 -7.26 25.49
CA ASP A 266 -6.03 -7.55 25.34
C ASP A 266 -5.58 -7.56 23.86
N ASN A 267 -4.27 -7.62 23.59
CA ASN A 267 -3.66 -7.83 22.29
C ASN A 267 -4.18 -6.90 21.18
N THR A 268 -4.19 -5.60 21.47
CA THR A 268 -4.62 -4.61 20.48
C THR A 268 -3.56 -4.45 19.40
N CYS A 269 -3.97 -4.55 18.14
CA CYS A 269 -3.06 -4.49 17.01
C CYS A 269 -3.70 -3.76 15.84
N TYR A 270 -2.87 -3.06 15.07
CA TYR A 270 -3.29 -2.55 13.78
C TYR A 270 -2.18 -2.68 12.73
N GLU A 271 -2.58 -2.72 11.47
CA GLU A 271 -1.69 -2.84 10.32
C GLU A 271 -2.12 -1.88 9.22
N GLN A 272 -1.21 -0.99 8.80
CA GLN A 272 -1.41 -0.19 7.60
C GLN A 272 -1.13 -1.04 6.36
N ILE A 273 -2.04 -0.99 5.39
CA ILE A 273 -1.89 -1.66 4.10
C ILE A 273 -1.30 -0.64 3.12
N LEU A 274 0.04 -0.68 2.98
CA LEU A 274 0.77 0.09 1.99
C LEU A 274 1.12 -0.78 0.78
N CYS A 275 0.80 -0.31 -0.41
CA CYS A 275 0.98 -1.02 -1.67
C CYS A 275 1.71 -0.15 -2.68
N TYR A 276 2.93 -0.56 -3.01
CA TYR A 276 3.82 0.16 -3.92
C TYR A 276 3.73 -0.41 -5.32
N ALA A 277 3.76 0.45 -6.34
CA ALA A 277 3.69 0.02 -7.73
C ALA A 277 4.99 -0.64 -8.19
N LEU A 278 4.88 -1.77 -8.87
CA LEU A 278 5.97 -2.38 -9.64
C LEU A 278 5.73 -2.16 -11.13
N THR A 279 6.60 -1.37 -11.76
CA THR A 279 6.58 -1.17 -13.21
C THR A 279 7.60 -2.12 -13.85
N LEU A 280 7.15 -2.92 -14.82
CA LEU A 280 8.00 -3.84 -15.57
C LEU A 280 8.24 -3.28 -16.96
N SER A 281 9.49 -3.32 -17.43
CA SER A 281 9.88 -2.82 -18.75
C SER A 281 11.06 -3.61 -19.34
N HIS A 282 11.53 -3.18 -20.51
CA HIS A 282 12.78 -3.63 -21.09
C HIS A 282 13.48 -2.53 -21.89
N THR A 283 14.78 -2.73 -22.15
CA THR A 283 15.55 -2.00 -23.16
C THR A 283 15.97 -2.95 -24.29
N GLY A 284 16.20 -2.43 -25.50
CA GLY A 284 16.50 -3.29 -26.66
C GLY A 284 15.27 -3.94 -27.27
N GLN A 285 15.37 -5.19 -27.72
CA GLN A 285 14.27 -5.92 -28.36
C GLN A 285 13.99 -7.27 -27.68
N GLY A 286 12.86 -7.37 -27.01
CA GLY A 286 12.39 -8.58 -26.33
C GLY A 286 11.03 -8.37 -25.69
N SER A 287 10.64 -9.26 -24.78
CA SER A 287 9.45 -9.07 -23.94
C SER A 287 9.80 -8.45 -22.59
N ASP A 288 8.84 -7.71 -22.04
CA ASP A 288 8.83 -7.38 -20.62
C ASP A 288 8.76 -8.66 -19.77
N PRO A 289 9.33 -8.65 -18.55
CA PRO A 289 9.13 -9.74 -17.63
C PRO A 289 7.70 -9.76 -17.09
N VAL A 290 7.31 -10.89 -16.52
CA VAL A 290 6.03 -11.10 -15.83
C VAL A 290 6.32 -11.40 -14.37
N ALA A 291 5.65 -10.68 -13.48
CA ALA A 291 5.73 -10.88 -12.03
C ALA A 291 4.78 -11.99 -11.54
N SER A 292 5.27 -12.80 -10.61
CA SER A 292 4.51 -13.81 -9.88
C SER A 292 4.86 -13.73 -8.39
N PRO A 293 3.87 -13.49 -7.49
CA PRO A 293 2.46 -13.23 -7.78
C PRO A 293 2.25 -11.94 -8.60
N ALA A 294 1.04 -11.72 -9.14
CA ALA A 294 0.73 -10.51 -9.93
C ALA A 294 0.50 -9.25 -9.06
N ASN A 295 0.27 -9.45 -7.77
CA ASN A 295 0.16 -8.44 -6.71
C ASN A 295 0.24 -9.13 -5.35
N SER A 296 0.51 -8.37 -4.28
CA SER A 296 0.34 -8.88 -2.92
C SER A 296 -1.14 -8.97 -2.54
N THR A 297 -1.47 -9.86 -1.61
CA THR A 297 -2.83 -9.95 -1.03
C THR A 297 -3.25 -8.62 -0.42
N GLY A 298 -4.45 -8.14 -0.80
CA GLY A 298 -5.00 -6.85 -0.37
C GLY A 298 -4.46 -5.64 -1.15
N CYS A 299 -3.54 -5.82 -2.10
CA CYS A 299 -3.09 -4.77 -3.00
C CYS A 299 -3.78 -4.87 -4.38
N PRO A 300 -3.98 -3.73 -5.07
CA PRO A 300 -4.35 -3.72 -6.48
C PRO A 300 -3.35 -4.46 -7.38
N ALA A 301 -3.80 -4.89 -8.56
CA ALA A 301 -2.95 -5.55 -9.56
C ALA A 301 -1.69 -4.70 -9.88
N GLY A 302 -0.51 -5.34 -9.92
CA GLY A 302 0.77 -4.66 -10.15
C GLY A 302 1.32 -3.89 -8.95
N LYS A 303 0.65 -3.93 -7.79
CA LYS A 303 1.15 -3.36 -6.54
C LYS A 303 1.45 -4.44 -5.50
N TYR A 304 2.44 -4.14 -4.66
CA TYR A 304 2.99 -5.10 -3.71
C TYR A 304 3.25 -4.46 -2.37
N ARG A 305 3.10 -5.26 -1.32
CA ARG A 305 3.51 -4.90 0.04
C ARG A 305 5.03 -4.95 0.15
N PRO A 306 5.65 -4.11 0.99
CA PRO A 306 7.07 -4.22 1.27
C PRO A 306 7.49 -5.60 1.79
N GLY A 307 8.68 -6.03 1.38
CA GLY A 307 9.24 -7.33 1.76
C GLY A 307 8.65 -8.51 0.98
N GLU A 308 7.60 -8.32 0.18
CA GLU A 308 7.07 -9.37 -0.70
C GLU A 308 8.17 -9.86 -1.65
N SER A 309 8.37 -11.17 -1.70
CA SER A 309 9.28 -11.81 -2.64
C SER A 309 8.56 -12.09 -3.96
N ILE A 310 8.97 -11.38 -5.01
CA ILE A 310 8.35 -11.42 -6.33
C ILE A 310 9.29 -12.17 -7.28
N SER A 311 8.77 -13.22 -7.91
CA SER A 311 9.48 -13.93 -8.98
C SER A 311 9.23 -13.24 -10.32
N LEU A 312 10.29 -13.00 -11.08
CA LEU A 312 10.23 -12.40 -12.41
C LEU A 312 10.61 -13.46 -13.46
N SER A 313 9.76 -13.63 -14.47
CA SER A 313 9.94 -14.64 -15.52
C SER A 313 9.45 -14.11 -16.87
N GLY A 314 9.47 -14.94 -17.92
CA GLY A 314 8.87 -14.57 -19.21
C GLY A 314 9.68 -13.54 -20.02
N ALA A 315 10.90 -13.20 -19.59
CA ALA A 315 11.83 -12.41 -20.38
C ALA A 315 12.36 -13.24 -21.56
N VAL A 316 11.98 -12.86 -22.78
CA VAL A 316 12.34 -13.54 -24.02
C VAL A 316 12.94 -12.53 -24.99
N ALA A 317 14.21 -12.73 -25.32
CA ALA A 317 14.89 -11.90 -26.32
C ALA A 317 14.31 -12.16 -27.72
N SER A 318 14.22 -11.11 -28.53
CA SER A 318 13.87 -11.25 -29.94
C SER A 318 15.00 -11.95 -30.72
N THR A 319 14.70 -12.46 -31.91
CA THR A 319 15.72 -13.08 -32.78
C THR A 319 16.90 -12.13 -33.02
N GLY A 320 18.11 -12.60 -32.72
CA GLY A 320 19.34 -11.82 -32.85
C GLY A 320 19.63 -10.91 -31.66
N TRP A 321 19.01 -11.17 -30.51
CA TRP A 321 19.24 -10.48 -29.25
C TRP A 321 19.40 -11.48 -28.10
N HIS A 322 20.06 -11.06 -27.02
CA HIS A 322 20.16 -11.83 -25.77
C HIS A 322 20.06 -10.92 -24.53
N ILE A 323 19.74 -11.52 -23.37
CA ILE A 323 19.70 -10.80 -22.09
C ILE A 323 21.12 -10.59 -21.61
N VAL A 324 21.45 -9.33 -21.28
CA VAL A 324 22.77 -8.94 -20.78
C VAL A 324 22.77 -8.50 -19.33
N SER A 325 21.64 -8.01 -18.82
CA SER A 325 21.47 -7.63 -17.43
C SER A 325 20.00 -7.39 -17.10
N TRP A 326 19.74 -7.12 -15.83
CA TRP A 326 18.48 -6.56 -15.34
C TRP A 326 18.78 -5.22 -14.64
N THR A 327 17.75 -4.43 -14.37
CA THR A 327 17.84 -3.29 -13.45
C THR A 327 16.72 -3.33 -12.43
N GLY A 328 17.01 -2.88 -11.20
CA GLY A 328 16.00 -2.72 -10.15
C GLY A 328 15.52 -4.03 -9.53
N THR A 329 16.25 -5.12 -9.72
CA THR A 329 16.00 -6.47 -9.18
C THR A 329 16.93 -6.79 -8.01
N ASP A 330 16.79 -7.98 -7.41
CA ASP A 330 17.71 -8.47 -6.39
C ASP A 330 19.08 -8.87 -7.00
N ASN A 331 19.16 -9.10 -8.32
CA ASN A 331 20.39 -9.40 -9.04
C ASN A 331 20.43 -8.77 -10.43
N ASP A 332 20.81 -7.49 -10.47
CA ASP A 332 20.91 -6.72 -11.71
C ASP A 332 21.98 -7.24 -12.68
N GLY A 333 22.95 -8.02 -12.20
CA GLY A 333 23.96 -8.66 -13.05
C GLY A 333 23.51 -9.95 -13.75
N SER A 334 22.27 -10.40 -13.54
CA SER A 334 21.79 -11.66 -14.12
C SER A 334 21.67 -11.60 -15.64
N THR A 335 22.08 -12.66 -16.33
CA THR A 335 21.82 -12.86 -17.78
C THR A 335 20.75 -13.94 -18.03
N ALA A 336 20.10 -14.42 -16.97
CA ALA A 336 19.05 -15.43 -17.06
C ALA A 336 17.71 -14.80 -17.50
N SER A 337 16.81 -15.63 -18.05
CA SER A 337 15.43 -15.24 -18.38
C SER A 337 14.50 -15.12 -17.16
N THR A 338 15.04 -15.34 -15.96
CA THR A 338 14.33 -15.19 -14.70
C THR A 338 15.16 -14.39 -13.70
N ASN A 339 14.48 -13.70 -12.79
CA ASN A 339 15.09 -12.95 -11.70
C ASN A 339 14.10 -12.88 -10.51
N SER A 340 14.47 -12.18 -9.45
CA SER A 340 13.57 -11.88 -8.33
C SER A 340 13.67 -10.42 -7.90
N LEU A 341 12.65 -9.96 -7.18
CA LEU A 341 12.64 -8.68 -6.50
C LEU A 341 12.02 -8.87 -5.11
N THR A 342 12.71 -8.42 -4.07
CA THR A 342 12.09 -8.13 -2.78
C THR A 342 11.55 -6.71 -2.80
N MET A 343 10.23 -6.54 -2.72
CA MET A 343 9.62 -5.22 -2.89
C MET A 343 10.10 -4.23 -1.80
N PRO A 344 10.64 -3.05 -2.15
CA PRO A 344 11.05 -2.05 -1.17
C PRO A 344 9.85 -1.23 -0.64
N ASN A 345 10.11 -0.38 0.36
CA ASN A 345 9.16 0.63 0.89
C ASN A 345 8.94 1.81 -0.07
N SER A 346 8.92 1.56 -1.37
CA SER A 346 8.72 2.57 -2.41
C SER A 346 8.32 1.90 -3.71
N SER A 347 7.62 2.62 -4.60
CA SER A 347 7.41 2.15 -5.97
C SER A 347 8.74 1.83 -6.65
N ARG A 348 8.74 0.81 -7.51
CA ARG A 348 9.95 0.26 -8.14
C ARG A 348 9.71 0.05 -9.63
N THR A 349 10.71 0.38 -10.42
CA THR A 349 10.79 -0.03 -11.83
C THR A 349 11.84 -1.12 -11.97
N VAL A 350 11.49 -2.17 -12.70
CA VAL A 350 12.39 -3.24 -13.12
C VAL A 350 12.45 -3.26 -14.63
N ALA A 351 13.65 -3.36 -15.18
CA ALA A 351 13.84 -3.60 -16.61
C ALA A 351 14.72 -4.81 -16.91
N VAL A 352 14.39 -5.54 -17.97
CA VAL A 352 15.31 -6.50 -18.61
C VAL A 352 16.09 -5.75 -19.69
N ASN A 353 17.41 -5.93 -19.75
CA ASN A 353 18.22 -5.31 -20.78
C ASN A 353 18.63 -6.33 -21.83
N TYR A 354 18.20 -6.07 -23.07
CA TYR A 354 18.56 -6.89 -24.22
C TYR A 354 19.64 -6.20 -25.06
N LEU A 355 20.61 -6.98 -25.51
CA LEU A 355 21.66 -6.53 -26.44
C LEU A 355 21.56 -7.31 -27.75
N GLN A 356 21.73 -6.61 -28.86
CA GLN A 356 21.78 -7.21 -30.18
C GLN A 356 23.05 -8.07 -30.34
N ASP A 357 22.91 -9.25 -30.89
CA ASP A 357 24.02 -10.16 -31.14
C ASP A 357 25.06 -9.52 -32.09
N GLY A 358 26.33 -9.59 -31.70
CA GLY A 358 27.45 -9.01 -32.46
C GLY A 358 27.71 -7.52 -32.20
N VAL A 359 26.85 -6.82 -31.43
CA VAL A 359 27.14 -5.47 -30.93
C VAL A 359 27.86 -5.60 -29.59
N THR A 360 29.03 -4.98 -29.46
CA THR A 360 29.83 -5.01 -28.22
C THR A 360 30.29 -3.62 -27.79
N GLU A 361 30.19 -2.63 -28.66
CA GLU A 361 30.72 -1.29 -28.45
C GLU A 361 29.68 -0.21 -28.83
N PHE A 362 29.66 0.87 -28.06
CA PHE A 362 28.73 1.98 -28.17
C PHE A 362 29.42 3.33 -28.18
N THR A 363 28.82 4.30 -28.86
CA THR A 363 29.31 5.68 -28.88
C THR A 363 28.58 6.55 -27.87
N LEU A 364 29.32 7.43 -27.17
CA LEU A 364 28.77 8.52 -26.37
C LEU A 364 29.05 9.84 -27.07
N THR A 365 28.01 10.46 -27.62
CA THR A 365 28.09 11.75 -28.30
C THR A 365 27.71 12.86 -27.34
N ILE A 366 28.58 13.86 -27.19
CA ILE A 366 28.33 15.04 -26.35
C ILE A 366 28.17 16.28 -27.22
N ASN A 367 27.05 16.97 -27.06
CA ASN A 367 26.83 18.30 -27.60
C ASN A 367 27.06 19.35 -26.49
N VAL A 368 27.56 20.52 -26.88
CA VAL A 368 27.68 21.68 -26.00
C VAL A 368 26.83 22.82 -26.56
N ASP A 369 25.90 23.32 -25.76
CA ASP A 369 25.13 24.53 -26.03
C ASP A 369 25.61 25.65 -25.09
N GLY A 370 26.04 26.78 -25.67
CA GLY A 370 26.74 27.84 -24.93
C GLY A 370 28.27 27.68 -24.94
N GLN A 371 28.95 28.23 -23.92
CA GLN A 371 30.41 28.22 -23.83
C GLN A 371 30.92 27.46 -22.61
N GLY A 372 31.50 26.29 -22.87
CA GLY A 372 32.14 25.44 -21.87
C GLY A 372 32.73 24.20 -22.54
N THR A 373 33.23 23.28 -21.72
CA THR A 373 33.75 21.98 -22.15
C THR A 373 33.13 20.86 -21.32
N VAL A 374 33.19 19.64 -21.83
CA VAL A 374 32.78 18.43 -21.11
C VAL A 374 33.90 17.42 -21.19
N ASP A 375 34.40 16.99 -20.04
CA ASP A 375 35.35 15.90 -19.92
C ASP A 375 34.60 14.59 -19.62
N LYS A 376 35.07 13.49 -20.21
CA LYS A 376 34.56 12.12 -20.00
C LYS A 376 35.60 11.32 -19.23
N ASP A 377 35.17 10.52 -18.26
CA ASP A 377 36.03 9.59 -17.53
C ASP A 377 35.31 8.23 -17.36
N PRO A 378 35.78 7.16 -18.02
CA PRO A 378 36.93 7.12 -18.94
C PRO A 378 36.67 7.88 -20.26
N ASP A 379 37.70 8.50 -20.85
CA ASP A 379 37.59 9.10 -22.19
C ASP A 379 37.96 8.08 -23.27
N GLN A 380 36.94 7.47 -23.89
CA GLN A 380 37.09 6.48 -24.95
C GLN A 380 36.31 6.86 -26.21
N ALA A 381 36.74 6.32 -27.35
CA ALA A 381 36.04 6.48 -28.62
C ALA A 381 34.73 5.68 -28.66
N THR A 382 34.78 4.48 -28.08
CA THR A 382 33.65 3.57 -27.88
C THR A 382 33.74 2.94 -26.50
N TYR A 383 32.60 2.48 -25.98
CA TYR A 383 32.44 1.88 -24.66
C TYR A 383 31.71 0.54 -24.76
N ASN A 384 32.00 -0.40 -23.87
CA ASN A 384 31.29 -1.66 -23.81
C ASN A 384 29.92 -1.51 -23.14
N PHE A 385 29.07 -2.53 -23.31
CA PHE A 385 27.82 -2.62 -22.56
C PHE A 385 28.07 -2.61 -21.05
N GLY A 386 27.36 -1.74 -20.34
CA GLY A 386 27.46 -1.60 -18.88
C GLY A 386 28.59 -0.71 -18.39
N ASP A 387 29.47 -0.22 -19.28
CA ASP A 387 30.49 0.77 -18.89
C ASP A 387 29.80 2.03 -18.34
N VAL A 388 30.33 2.57 -17.24
CA VAL A 388 29.83 3.80 -16.62
C VAL A 388 30.80 4.93 -16.93
N VAL A 389 30.30 5.99 -17.56
CA VAL A 389 31.08 7.17 -17.92
C VAL A 389 30.67 8.34 -17.04
N THR A 390 31.63 8.93 -16.34
CA THR A 390 31.44 10.18 -15.60
C THR A 390 31.70 11.36 -16.52
N MET A 391 30.75 12.29 -16.61
CA MET A 391 30.81 13.50 -17.40
C MET A 391 30.91 14.72 -16.49
N THR A 392 31.91 15.57 -16.73
CA THR A 392 32.15 16.79 -15.96
C THR A 392 32.10 18.00 -16.88
N ALA A 393 31.15 18.90 -16.65
CA ALA A 393 31.04 20.16 -17.39
C ALA A 393 31.88 21.27 -16.74
N THR A 394 32.69 21.97 -17.54
CA THR A 394 33.47 23.13 -17.09
C THR A 394 33.05 24.35 -17.89
N ALA A 395 32.49 25.36 -17.22
CA ALA A 395 32.03 26.58 -17.88
C ALA A 395 33.22 27.49 -18.23
N ASN A 396 33.16 28.13 -19.40
CA ASN A 396 34.13 29.16 -19.76
C ASN A 396 33.90 30.43 -18.91
N ALA A 397 34.90 31.32 -18.89
CA ALA A 397 34.79 32.60 -18.18
C ALA A 397 33.55 33.39 -18.64
N GLY A 398 32.75 33.85 -17.68
CA GLY A 398 31.50 34.56 -17.96
C GLY A 398 30.29 33.66 -18.27
N TRP A 399 30.41 32.34 -18.10
CA TRP A 399 29.32 31.37 -18.26
C TRP A 399 29.15 30.52 -17.00
N ILE A 400 27.99 29.90 -16.86
CA ILE A 400 27.64 28.93 -15.82
C ILE A 400 27.06 27.68 -16.47
N PHE A 401 27.41 26.50 -15.96
CA PHE A 401 26.71 25.27 -16.32
C PHE A 401 25.26 25.34 -15.83
N SER A 402 24.31 24.96 -16.68
CA SER A 402 22.88 24.98 -16.39
C SER A 402 22.37 23.58 -16.12
N ASP A 403 22.44 22.70 -17.12
CA ASP A 403 21.84 21.37 -17.08
C ASP A 403 22.39 20.46 -18.19
N TRP A 404 22.20 19.15 -17.98
CA TRP A 404 22.35 18.08 -18.96
C TRP A 404 20.96 17.71 -19.52
N SER A 405 20.90 17.42 -20.81
CA SER A 405 19.69 16.89 -21.47
C SER A 405 20.03 15.80 -22.51
N GLY A 406 19.01 15.10 -23.03
CA GLY A 406 19.18 13.94 -23.91
C GLY A 406 18.99 12.65 -23.14
N ASP A 407 19.91 11.70 -23.31
CA ASP A 407 19.87 10.40 -22.61
C ASP A 407 20.16 10.49 -21.10
N VAL A 408 20.62 11.65 -20.63
CA VAL A 408 20.64 11.99 -19.20
C VAL A 408 20.05 13.39 -19.03
N VAL A 409 19.11 13.54 -18.10
CA VAL A 409 18.49 14.81 -17.74
C VAL A 409 18.82 15.09 -16.27
N SER A 410 19.66 16.09 -16.01
CA SER A 410 20.15 16.38 -14.66
C SER A 410 20.76 17.77 -14.57
N THR A 411 20.69 18.40 -13.40
CA THR A 411 21.45 19.62 -13.09
C THR A 411 22.72 19.34 -12.30
N ALA A 412 22.97 18.08 -11.93
CA ALA A 412 24.16 17.67 -11.21
C ALA A 412 25.40 17.73 -12.11
N ASN A 413 26.52 18.19 -11.56
CA ASN A 413 27.79 18.22 -12.25
C ASN A 413 28.93 17.94 -11.24
N PRO A 414 29.66 16.82 -11.36
CA PRO A 414 29.61 15.82 -12.44
C PRO A 414 28.32 14.97 -12.46
N VAL A 415 28.08 14.26 -13.56
CA VAL A 415 26.98 13.29 -13.75
C VAL A 415 27.53 11.97 -14.31
N GLN A 416 26.85 10.84 -14.07
CA GLN A 416 27.21 9.54 -14.63
C GLN A 416 26.17 9.05 -15.64
N ILE A 417 26.61 8.31 -16.65
CA ILE A 417 25.76 7.61 -17.61
C ILE A 417 26.27 6.18 -17.83
N THR A 418 25.36 5.20 -17.83
CA THR A 418 25.66 3.80 -18.17
C THR A 418 25.45 3.56 -19.66
N MET A 419 26.41 2.90 -20.30
CA MET A 419 26.40 2.61 -21.73
C MET A 419 25.61 1.32 -22.01
N ASP A 420 24.33 1.45 -22.34
CA ASP A 420 23.43 0.35 -22.75
C ASP A 420 23.10 0.35 -24.26
N GLY A 421 23.71 1.27 -24.99
CA GLY A 421 23.34 1.68 -26.33
C GLY A 421 24.15 2.90 -26.75
N ASN A 422 24.03 3.33 -28.01
CA ASN A 422 24.58 4.62 -28.42
C ASN A 422 23.85 5.75 -27.67
N LYS A 423 24.61 6.66 -27.07
CA LYS A 423 24.08 7.76 -26.24
C LYS A 423 24.36 9.12 -26.86
N LEU A 424 23.45 10.05 -26.65
CA LEU A 424 23.53 11.47 -26.99
C LEU A 424 23.16 12.33 -25.79
N VAL A 425 24.10 13.15 -25.31
CA VAL A 425 23.92 14.05 -24.17
C VAL A 425 24.30 15.48 -24.58
N THR A 426 23.54 16.46 -24.11
CA THR A 426 23.81 17.89 -24.34
C THR A 426 24.10 18.59 -23.01
N ALA A 427 25.23 19.27 -22.89
CA ALA A 427 25.56 20.17 -21.79
C ALA A 427 25.18 21.61 -22.16
N THR A 428 24.30 22.22 -21.38
CA THR A 428 23.89 23.61 -21.59
C THR A 428 24.60 24.54 -20.62
N PHE A 429 25.21 25.60 -21.14
CA PHE A 429 25.83 26.69 -20.41
C PHE A 429 25.08 27.98 -20.69
N LYS A 430 24.96 28.86 -19.70
CA LYS A 430 24.31 30.17 -19.82
C LYS A 430 25.26 31.28 -19.39
N GLU A 431 25.16 32.46 -20.01
CA GLU A 431 25.96 33.62 -19.60
C GLU A 431 25.70 33.98 -18.13
N ALA A 432 26.78 34.22 -17.38
CA ALA A 432 26.73 34.71 -16.02
C ALA A 432 26.26 36.16 -16.04
N LYS A 433 25.03 36.41 -15.57
CA LYS A 433 24.53 37.77 -15.38
C LYS A 433 25.26 38.41 -14.20
N PHE A 434 26.18 39.33 -14.48
CA PHE A 434 26.72 40.22 -13.45
C PHE A 434 25.62 41.20 -13.03
N SER A 435 25.16 41.11 -11.79
CA SER A 435 24.47 42.24 -11.17
C SER A 435 25.54 43.27 -10.84
N GLU A 436 25.55 44.40 -11.56
CA GLU A 436 26.38 45.53 -11.21
C GLU A 436 25.96 46.05 -9.82
N PHE A 437 26.83 45.87 -8.82
CA PHE A 437 26.75 46.67 -7.60
C PHE A 437 27.07 48.12 -7.99
N LEU A 438 26.05 48.92 -8.25
CA LEU A 438 26.20 50.36 -8.38
C LEU A 438 26.85 50.89 -7.07
N PRO A 439 27.98 51.63 -7.14
CA PRO A 439 28.54 52.23 -5.93
C PRO A 439 27.52 53.17 -5.33
N VAL A 440 27.16 52.94 -4.06
CA VAL A 440 26.33 53.85 -3.27
C VAL A 440 27.08 55.18 -3.17
N VAL A 441 26.63 56.17 -3.93
CA VAL A 441 27.07 57.56 -3.73
C VAL A 441 26.35 58.08 -2.49
N ILE A 442 27.00 58.03 -1.34
CA ILE A 442 26.56 58.77 -0.16
C ILE A 442 26.93 60.24 -0.41
N LYS A 443 25.94 61.09 -0.69
CA LYS A 443 26.13 62.54 -0.63
C LYS A 443 26.10 63.00 0.84
N PRO A 444 27.02 63.89 1.26
CA PRO A 444 27.19 64.32 2.64
C PRO A 444 26.01 65.14 3.18
#